data_AF-A0A3L7RMA1-F1
#
_entry.id   AF-A0A3L7RMA1-F1
#
_cell.length_a   1.000
_cell.length_b   1.000
_cell.length_c   1.000
_cell.angle_alpha   90.00
_cell.angle_beta   90.00
_cell.angle_gamma   90.00
#
_symmetry.space_group_name_H-M   'P 1'
#
loop_
_entity.id
_entity.type
_entity.pdbx_description
1 polymer ?
#
loop_
_entity_poly.entity_id
_entity_poly.type
_entity_poly.pdbx_seq_one_letter_code
_entity_poly.pdbx_strand_id
1 'polypeptide(L)'
;GLKVLQKHQVPFDLLFYTQHLKHAAMLATALPDLPMVIDHLSKPKIKDQNIHDWSLDLRRAAAFPNIYCKLSGMVTEADWKNWKPADLKPYVEIALEAFGPERCMFGSDWPVCELAGSYETVFSTLQELTQTLSTSEQNLIFGETAQRFYRLQV
;
A
#
# COMPACT_ATOMS: atom_id res chain seq x y z
N GLY A 1 19.79 10.25 -9.48
CA GLY A 1 18.40 10.58 -9.09
C GLY A 1 18.19 10.34 -7.61
N LEU A 2 17.89 9.10 -7.21
CA LEU A 2 17.40 8.77 -5.86
C LEU A 2 18.27 9.22 -4.67
N LYS A 3 19.61 9.22 -4.81
CA LYS A 3 20.52 9.77 -3.77
C LYS A 3 20.25 11.24 -3.45
N VAL A 4 19.79 12.03 -4.42
CA VAL A 4 19.39 13.42 -4.20
C VAL A 4 18.09 13.48 -3.39
N LEU A 5 17.11 12.64 -3.72
CA LEU A 5 15.87 12.53 -2.94
C LEU A 5 16.18 12.14 -1.49
N GLN A 6 17.08 11.17 -1.28
CA GLN A 6 17.50 10.77 0.08
C GLN A 6 18.14 11.93 0.84
N LYS A 7 19.08 12.64 0.20
CA LYS A 7 19.76 13.80 0.80
C LYS A 7 18.77 14.87 1.27
N HIS A 8 17.67 15.06 0.54
CA HIS A 8 16.63 16.04 0.85
C HIS A 8 15.40 15.45 1.53
N GLN A 9 15.45 14.15 1.89
CA GLN A 9 14.36 13.41 2.51
C GLN A 9 13.03 13.49 1.72
N VAL A 10 13.10 13.61 0.40
CA VAL A 10 11.92 13.66 -0.47
C VAL A 10 11.41 12.23 -0.65
N PRO A 11 10.17 11.91 -0.25
CA PRO A 11 9.60 10.58 -0.43
C PRO A 11 9.58 10.13 -1.88
N PHE A 12 9.72 8.82 -2.08
CA PHE A 12 9.68 8.21 -3.41
C PHE A 12 8.64 7.09 -3.49
N ASP A 13 7.68 7.26 -4.40
CA ASP A 13 6.61 6.30 -4.64
C ASP A 13 7.07 5.23 -5.65
N LEU A 14 6.97 3.97 -5.23
CA LEU A 14 7.37 2.79 -5.99
C LEU A 14 6.17 2.21 -6.72
N LEU A 15 5.94 2.70 -7.95
CA LEU A 15 4.91 2.16 -8.84
C LEU A 15 5.40 0.88 -9.53
N PHE A 16 5.18 -0.25 -8.87
CA PHE A 16 5.63 -1.57 -9.30
C PHE A 16 4.48 -2.49 -9.72
N TYR A 17 4.83 -3.45 -10.58
CA TYR A 17 4.08 -4.70 -10.73
C TYR A 17 4.68 -5.74 -9.79
N THR A 18 3.92 -6.78 -9.45
CA THR A 18 4.37 -7.83 -8.50
C THR A 18 5.78 -8.36 -8.82
N GLN A 19 6.09 -8.60 -10.09
CA GLN A 19 7.41 -9.10 -10.53
C GLN A 19 8.59 -8.15 -10.23
N HIS A 20 8.32 -6.86 -10.00
CA HIS A 20 9.32 -5.83 -9.67
C HIS A 20 9.48 -5.65 -8.15
N LEU A 21 8.58 -6.19 -7.32
CA LEU A 21 8.56 -5.96 -5.87
C LEU A 21 9.87 -6.40 -5.18
N LYS A 22 10.52 -7.45 -5.70
CA LYS A 22 11.88 -7.88 -5.30
C LYS A 22 12.93 -6.75 -5.31
N HIS A 23 12.75 -5.71 -6.13
CA HIS A 23 13.68 -4.57 -6.20
C HIS A 23 13.49 -3.58 -5.06
N ALA A 24 12.37 -3.59 -4.34
CA ALA A 24 12.14 -2.71 -3.19
C ALA A 24 13.20 -2.92 -2.09
N ALA A 25 13.47 -4.18 -1.74
CA ALA A 25 14.52 -4.53 -0.77
C ALA A 25 15.93 -4.12 -1.24
N MET A 26 16.22 -4.24 -2.54
CA MET A 26 17.49 -3.79 -3.11
C MET A 26 17.65 -2.27 -2.98
N LEU A 27 16.59 -1.51 -3.26
CA LEU A 27 16.59 -0.06 -3.12
C LEU A 27 16.72 0.37 -1.67
N ALA A 28 15.97 -0.23 -0.75
CA ALA A 28 16.07 0.08 0.68
C ALA A 28 17.45 -0.24 1.27
N THR A 29 18.09 -1.32 0.81
CA THR A 29 19.47 -1.64 1.21
C THR A 29 20.46 -0.58 0.71
N ALA A 30 20.30 -0.12 -0.54
CA ALA A 30 21.19 0.86 -1.14
C ALA A 30 20.94 2.30 -0.64
N LEU A 31 19.72 2.58 -0.17
CA LEU A 31 19.22 3.90 0.20
C LEU A 31 18.42 3.81 1.52
N PRO A 32 19.08 3.46 2.64
CA PRO A 32 18.39 3.17 3.91
C PRO A 32 17.66 4.37 4.52
N ASP A 33 18.06 5.59 4.14
CA ASP A 33 17.46 6.83 4.65
C ASP A 33 16.44 7.43 3.67
N LEU A 34 16.20 6.82 2.50
CA LEU A 34 15.19 7.31 1.56
C LEU A 34 13.82 6.76 1.98
N PRO A 35 12.86 7.61 2.40
CA PRO A 35 11.48 7.15 2.59
C PRO A 35 10.88 6.71 1.26
N MET A 36 10.41 5.47 1.21
CA MET A 36 9.79 4.87 0.03
C MET A 36 8.42 4.30 0.38
N VAL A 37 7.49 4.36 -0.55
CA VAL A 37 6.16 3.76 -0.40
C VAL A 37 5.81 2.91 -1.60
N ILE A 38 5.34 1.69 -1.36
CA ILE A 38 4.84 0.80 -2.41
C ILE A 38 3.44 1.25 -2.80
N ASP A 39 3.26 1.62 -4.06
CA ASP A 39 1.96 1.98 -4.60
C ASP A 39 1.12 0.73 -4.86
N HIS A 40 -0.16 0.80 -4.51
CA HIS A 40 -1.19 -0.20 -4.82
C HIS A 40 -0.81 -1.63 -4.43
N LEU A 41 -0.09 -1.78 -3.30
CA LEU A 41 0.49 -3.04 -2.86
C LEU A 41 1.34 -3.73 -3.95
N SER A 42 1.90 -3.00 -4.92
CA SER A 42 2.59 -3.53 -6.09
C SER A 42 1.70 -4.43 -6.98
N LYS A 43 0.42 -4.08 -7.09
CA LYS A 43 -0.55 -4.66 -8.05
C LYS A 43 -0.62 -6.19 -7.98
N PRO A 44 -0.98 -6.78 -6.84
CA PRO A 44 -1.18 -8.22 -6.75
C PRO A 44 -2.25 -8.68 -7.73
N LYS A 45 -2.16 -9.93 -8.21
CA LYS A 45 -3.14 -10.50 -9.14
C LYS A 45 -4.42 -10.93 -8.39
N ILE A 46 -5.19 -9.95 -7.90
CA ILE A 46 -6.37 -10.17 -7.04
C ILE A 46 -7.45 -10.96 -7.78
N LYS A 47 -7.68 -10.65 -9.06
CA LYS A 47 -8.64 -11.40 -9.90
C LYS A 47 -8.36 -12.91 -9.93
N ASP A 48 -7.09 -13.29 -9.94
CA ASP A 48 -6.66 -14.69 -9.98
C ASP A 48 -6.52 -15.30 -8.56
N GLN A 49 -6.79 -14.52 -7.51
CA GLN A 49 -6.57 -14.89 -6.10
C GLN A 49 -5.15 -15.40 -5.83
N ASN A 50 -4.16 -14.91 -6.59
CA ASN A 50 -2.78 -15.35 -6.46
C ASN A 50 -2.02 -14.47 -5.46
N ILE A 51 -1.80 -15.04 -4.27
CA ILE A 51 -1.16 -14.37 -3.13
C ILE A 51 0.33 -14.74 -3.02
N HIS A 52 0.72 -15.94 -3.45
CA HIS A 52 1.95 -16.58 -2.98
C HIS A 52 3.21 -15.73 -3.27
N ASP A 53 3.50 -15.46 -4.53
CA ASP A 53 4.73 -14.78 -4.93
C ASP A 53 4.75 -13.31 -4.48
N TRP A 54 3.58 -12.67 -4.53
CA TRP A 54 3.39 -11.31 -4.06
C TRP A 54 3.67 -11.18 -2.56
N SER A 55 3.08 -12.04 -1.74
CA SER A 55 3.16 -11.94 -0.27
C SER A 55 4.60 -12.12 0.24
N LEU A 56 5.37 -13.00 -0.38
CA LEU A 56 6.76 -13.25 -0.03
C LEU A 56 7.62 -12.00 -0.24
N ASP A 57 7.54 -11.39 -1.42
CA ASP A 57 8.34 -10.20 -1.73
C ASP A 57 7.82 -8.96 -1.00
N LEU A 58 6.51 -8.87 -0.72
CA LEU A 58 5.93 -7.82 0.10
C LEU A 58 6.50 -7.86 1.53
N ARG A 59 6.51 -9.04 2.17
CA ARG A 59 7.07 -9.22 3.51
C ARG A 59 8.58 -8.93 3.55
N ARG A 60 9.31 -9.29 2.51
CA ARG A 60 10.74 -8.93 2.37
C ARG A 60 10.94 -7.43 2.31
N ALA A 61 10.09 -6.70 1.56
CA ALA A 61 10.14 -5.24 1.53
C ALA A 61 9.76 -4.64 2.90
N ALA A 62 8.76 -5.19 3.57
CA ALA A 62 8.27 -4.72 4.86
C ALA A 62 9.30 -4.86 6.00
N ALA A 63 10.30 -5.73 5.85
CA ALA A 63 11.42 -5.86 6.79
C ALA A 63 12.30 -4.59 6.86
N PHE A 64 12.19 -3.68 5.88
CA PHE A 64 12.91 -2.42 5.88
C PHE A 64 12.04 -1.29 6.46
N PRO A 65 12.52 -0.58 7.50
CA PRO A 65 11.70 0.43 8.20
C PRO A 65 11.39 1.66 7.36
N ASN A 66 12.18 1.93 6.32
CA ASN A 66 11.97 3.05 5.39
C ASN A 66 11.01 2.74 4.24
N ILE A 67 10.41 1.53 4.21
CA ILE A 67 9.38 1.15 3.24
C ILE A 67 7.99 1.18 3.90
N TYR A 68 7.07 1.86 3.23
CA TYR A 68 5.66 1.99 3.54
C TYR A 68 4.81 1.31 2.46
N CYS A 69 3.52 1.13 2.70
CA CYS A 69 2.59 0.56 1.72
C CYS A 69 1.31 1.39 1.62
N LYS A 70 0.85 1.66 0.39
CA LYS A 70 -0.50 2.18 0.16
C LYS A 70 -1.50 1.04 0.05
N LEU A 71 -2.57 1.13 0.82
CA LEU A 71 -3.78 0.32 0.70
C LEU A 71 -4.70 1.00 -0.34
N SER A 72 -4.33 0.89 -1.61
CA SER A 72 -4.96 1.58 -2.74
C SER A 72 -4.98 0.72 -4.01
N GLY A 73 -5.72 1.12 -5.04
CA GLY A 73 -5.67 0.49 -6.38
C GLY A 73 -6.07 -1.00 -6.45
N MET A 74 -6.57 -1.60 -5.38
CA MET A 74 -6.88 -3.04 -5.34
C MET A 74 -8.08 -3.40 -6.23
N VAL A 75 -9.10 -2.54 -6.29
CA VAL A 75 -10.34 -2.82 -7.04
C VAL A 75 -10.08 -2.99 -8.55
N THR A 76 -9.06 -2.31 -9.08
CA THR A 76 -8.66 -2.39 -10.49
C THR A 76 -7.70 -3.55 -10.78
N GLU A 77 -7.24 -4.27 -9.76
CA GLU A 77 -6.52 -5.55 -9.93
C GLU A 77 -7.43 -6.77 -9.67
N ALA A 78 -8.66 -6.53 -9.20
CA ALA A 78 -9.71 -7.53 -8.99
C ALA A 78 -10.57 -7.76 -10.25
N ASP A 79 -11.65 -8.54 -10.14
CA ASP A 79 -12.68 -8.56 -11.19
C ASP A 79 -13.50 -7.26 -11.12
N TRP A 80 -13.24 -6.33 -12.05
CA TRP A 80 -13.84 -5.00 -12.08
C TRP A 80 -15.37 -4.97 -11.99
N LYS A 81 -16.05 -6.07 -12.37
CA LYS A 81 -17.51 -6.14 -12.38
C LYS A 81 -18.11 -6.82 -11.14
N ASN A 82 -17.35 -7.72 -10.50
CA ASN A 82 -17.92 -8.67 -9.53
C ASN A 82 -17.10 -8.83 -8.24
N TRP A 83 -16.06 -8.02 -8.03
CA TRP A 83 -15.27 -8.10 -6.81
C TRP A 83 -16.15 -7.79 -5.58
N LYS A 84 -15.77 -8.38 -4.45
CA LYS A 84 -16.37 -8.13 -3.13
C LYS A 84 -15.27 -7.81 -2.11
N PRO A 85 -15.56 -7.12 -0.99
CA PRO A 85 -14.57 -6.84 0.06
C PRO A 85 -13.76 -8.08 0.49
N ALA A 86 -14.41 -9.25 0.57
CA ALA A 86 -13.76 -10.51 0.92
C ALA A 86 -12.64 -10.94 -0.05
N ASP A 87 -12.65 -10.49 -1.31
CA ASP A 87 -11.58 -10.77 -2.28
C ASP A 87 -10.34 -9.92 -2.03
N LEU A 88 -10.51 -8.74 -1.41
CA LEU A 88 -9.43 -7.80 -1.08
C LEU A 88 -8.85 -8.07 0.32
N LYS A 89 -9.68 -8.61 1.22
CA LYS A 89 -9.35 -8.86 2.62
C LYS A 89 -8.00 -9.53 2.83
N PRO A 90 -7.63 -10.63 2.14
CA PRO A 90 -6.34 -11.29 2.38
C PRO A 90 -5.15 -10.38 2.09
N TYR A 91 -5.26 -9.50 1.10
CA TYR A 91 -4.18 -8.59 0.71
C TYR A 91 -4.01 -7.46 1.73
N VAL A 92 -5.13 -6.93 2.24
CA VAL A 92 -5.12 -5.93 3.33
C VAL A 92 -4.55 -6.53 4.61
N GLU A 93 -4.99 -7.73 5.00
CA GLU A 93 -4.49 -8.41 6.20
C GLU A 93 -2.99 -8.68 6.12
N ILE A 94 -2.50 -9.20 4.98
CA ILE A 94 -1.06 -9.44 4.78
C ILE A 94 -0.25 -8.14 4.83
N ALA A 95 -0.75 -7.06 4.23
CA ALA A 95 -0.08 -5.76 4.29
C ALA A 95 -0.03 -5.21 5.72
N LEU A 96 -1.14 -5.27 6.46
CA LEU A 96 -1.19 -4.83 7.86
C LEU A 96 -0.31 -5.69 8.77
N GLU A 97 -0.29 -7.01 8.59
CA GLU A 97 0.58 -7.92 9.35
C GLU A 97 2.06 -7.64 9.07
N ALA A 98 2.42 -7.34 7.82
CA ALA A 98 3.81 -7.10 7.42
C ALA A 98 4.32 -5.72 7.81
N PHE A 99 3.52 -4.68 7.60
CA PHE A 99 3.94 -3.28 7.76
C PHE A 99 3.55 -2.66 9.10
N GLY A 100 2.45 -3.11 9.70
CA GLY A 100 1.77 -2.42 10.78
C GLY A 100 0.93 -1.23 10.29
N PRO A 101 -0.11 -0.81 11.05
CA PRO A 101 -0.91 0.38 10.73
C PRO A 101 -0.07 1.67 10.58
N GLU A 102 1.05 1.77 11.30
CA GLU A 102 1.95 2.92 11.27
C GLU A 102 2.71 3.12 9.95
N ARG A 103 2.73 2.10 9.08
CA ARG A 103 3.35 2.14 7.74
C ARG A 103 2.40 1.81 6.59
N CYS A 104 1.11 1.62 6.88
CA CYS A 104 0.05 1.52 5.89
C CYS A 104 -0.71 2.84 5.78
N MET A 105 -1.09 3.24 4.56
CA MET A 105 -1.91 4.43 4.33
C MET A 105 -2.97 4.18 3.25
N PHE A 106 -4.17 4.73 3.45
CA PHE A 106 -5.24 4.70 2.45
C PHE A 106 -4.87 5.54 1.22
N GLY A 107 -5.33 5.10 0.05
CA GLY A 107 -5.47 5.94 -1.13
C GLY A 107 -6.61 5.43 -2.01
N SER A 108 -7.41 6.33 -2.58
CA SER A 108 -8.54 5.92 -3.43
C SER A 108 -8.10 5.42 -4.81
N ASP A 109 -6.96 5.91 -5.32
CA ASP A 109 -6.56 5.77 -6.72
C ASP A 109 -7.55 6.42 -7.70
N TRP A 110 -8.29 7.45 -7.27
CA TRP A 110 -9.18 8.21 -8.15
C TRP A 110 -8.36 9.02 -9.18
N PRO A 111 -8.81 9.12 -10.46
CA PRO A 111 -10.06 8.59 -11.02
C PRO A 111 -9.97 7.16 -11.55
N VAL A 112 -8.82 6.49 -11.44
CA VAL A 112 -8.62 5.13 -12.00
C VAL A 112 -9.55 4.11 -11.33
N CYS A 113 -9.83 4.27 -10.03
CA CYS A 113 -10.75 3.39 -9.31
C CYS A 113 -12.13 3.27 -9.94
N GLU A 114 -12.62 4.33 -10.64
CA GLU A 114 -13.94 4.38 -11.29
C GLU A 114 -14.14 3.30 -12.36
N LEU A 115 -13.07 2.63 -12.81
CA LEU A 115 -13.15 1.45 -13.68
C LEU A 115 -13.76 0.23 -12.99
N ALA A 116 -13.74 0.18 -11.65
CA ALA A 116 -14.17 -0.95 -10.84
C ALA A 116 -15.00 -0.56 -9.61
N GLY A 117 -15.05 0.72 -9.21
CA GLY A 117 -15.87 1.21 -8.11
C GLY A 117 -15.73 2.71 -7.88
N SER A 118 -16.75 3.35 -7.30
CA SER A 118 -16.69 4.77 -6.97
C SER A 118 -15.69 5.04 -5.84
N TYR A 119 -15.26 6.29 -5.69
CA TYR A 119 -14.49 6.73 -4.51
C TYR A 119 -15.12 6.25 -3.19
N GLU A 120 -16.44 6.42 -3.03
CA GLU A 120 -17.18 6.05 -1.81
C GLU A 120 -17.16 4.55 -1.56
N THR A 121 -17.34 3.75 -2.61
CA THR A 121 -17.23 2.29 -2.53
C THR A 121 -15.84 1.86 -2.09
N VAL A 122 -14.77 2.45 -2.64
CA VAL A 122 -13.38 2.11 -2.28
C VAL A 122 -13.08 2.51 -0.83
N PHE A 123 -13.51 3.71 -0.42
CA PHE A 123 -13.31 4.20 0.94
C PHE A 123 -14.05 3.34 1.98
N SER A 124 -15.34 3.11 1.78
CA SER A 124 -16.16 2.28 2.69
C SER A 124 -15.66 0.84 2.76
N THR A 125 -15.18 0.28 1.63
CA THR A 125 -14.58 -1.06 1.62
C THR A 125 -13.36 -1.13 2.52
N LEU A 126 -12.43 -0.17 2.45
CA LEU A 126 -11.26 -0.22 3.34
C LEU A 126 -11.64 0.02 4.80
N GLN A 127 -12.65 0.85 5.08
CA GLN A 127 -13.20 0.99 6.44
C GLN A 127 -13.73 -0.35 6.96
N GLU A 128 -14.53 -1.08 6.18
CA GLU A 128 -15.01 -2.42 6.54
C GLU A 128 -13.86 -3.39 6.82
N LEU A 129 -12.85 -3.40 5.96
CA LEU A 129 -11.71 -4.33 6.08
C LEU A 129 -10.78 -4.01 7.27
N THR A 130 -10.84 -2.78 7.79
CA THR A 130 -10.03 -2.33 8.93
C THR A 130 -10.84 -2.14 10.21
N GLN A 131 -12.13 -2.49 10.21
CA GLN A 131 -13.05 -2.21 11.31
C GLN A 131 -12.67 -2.86 12.66
N THR A 132 -11.88 -3.94 12.61
CA THR A 132 -11.41 -4.65 13.83
C THR A 132 -10.20 -3.99 14.48
N LEU A 133 -9.55 -3.04 13.80
CA LEU A 133 -8.47 -2.24 14.36
C LEU A 133 -9.02 -1.20 15.34
N SER A 134 -8.20 -0.80 16.31
CA SER A 134 -8.53 0.31 17.20
C SER A 134 -8.73 1.61 16.42
N THR A 135 -9.47 2.56 16.99
CA THR A 135 -9.65 3.89 16.39
C THR A 135 -8.33 4.60 16.12
N SER A 136 -7.32 4.45 16.99
CA SER A 136 -5.98 4.99 16.76
C SER A 136 -5.30 4.38 15.54
N GLU A 137 -5.41 3.05 15.35
CA GLU A 137 -4.83 2.39 14.18
C GLU A 137 -5.56 2.73 12.89
N GLN A 138 -6.88 2.90 12.95
CA GLN A 138 -7.63 3.40 11.79
C GLN A 138 -7.20 4.83 11.43
N ASN A 139 -7.03 5.73 12.41
CA ASN A 139 -6.54 7.09 12.15
C ASN A 139 -5.14 7.10 11.50
N LEU A 140 -4.27 6.17 11.90
CA LEU A 140 -2.98 5.96 11.23
C LEU A 140 -3.16 5.70 9.74
N ILE A 141 -3.99 4.73 9.39
CA ILE A 141 -4.23 4.31 8.01
C ILE A 141 -4.90 5.41 7.19
N PHE A 142 -5.92 6.09 7.75
CA PHE A 142 -6.74 7.05 7.02
C PHE A 142 -6.19 8.48 6.98
N GLY A 143 -5.04 8.75 7.61
CA GLY A 143 -4.41 10.07 7.45
C GLY A 143 -3.05 10.24 8.11
N GLU A 144 -2.87 9.80 9.36
CA GLU A 144 -1.68 10.19 10.13
C GLU A 144 -0.38 9.57 9.57
N THR A 145 -0.43 8.35 9.04
CA THR A 145 0.72 7.72 8.39
C THR A 145 1.14 8.50 7.13
N ALA A 146 0.19 8.94 6.31
CA ALA A 146 0.47 9.79 5.14
C ALA A 146 1.00 11.17 5.54
N GLN A 147 0.41 11.79 6.58
CA GLN A 147 0.86 13.06 7.12
C GLN A 147 2.33 13.01 7.56
N ARG A 148 2.73 11.98 8.31
CA ARG A 148 4.12 11.78 8.74
C ARG A 148 5.04 11.48 7.56
N PHE A 149 4.66 10.56 6.68
CA PHE A 149 5.49 10.11 5.56
C PHE A 149 5.77 11.25 4.57
N TYR A 150 4.74 11.98 4.16
CA TYR A 150 4.86 13.10 3.21
C TYR A 150 5.21 14.44 3.85
N ARG A 151 5.30 14.50 5.19
CA ARG A 151 5.61 15.72 5.97
C ARG A 151 4.60 16.85 5.72
N LEU A 152 3.31 16.50 5.72
CA LEU A 152 2.22 17.44 5.49
C LEU A 152 1.98 18.31 6.74
N GLN A 153 1.79 19.61 6.53
CA GLN A 153 1.30 20.53 7.56
C GLN A 153 -0.23 20.57 7.43
N VAL A 154 -0.91 19.99 8.41
CA VAL A 154 -2.37 19.83 8.45
C VAL A 154 -2.88 20.48 9.73
#